data_AF-A0A8H5NTB5-F1
#
_entry.id   AF-A0A8H5NTB5-F1
#
_cell.length_a   1.000
_cell.length_b   1.000
_cell.length_c   1.000
_cell.angle_alpha   90.00
_cell.angle_beta   90.00
_cell.angle_gamma   90.00
#
_symmetry.space_group_name_H-M   'P 1'
#
loop_
_entity.id
_entity.type
_entity.pdbx_description
1 polymer ?
#
loop_
_entity_poly.entity_id
_entity_poly.type
_entity_poly.pdbx_seq_one_letter_code
_entity_poly.pdbx_strand_id
1 'polypeptide(L)'
;MVVRHRNQLAYYANKGAALGSAANWIFNFVVVEITPIGIQNLGWRFYLIWTVLNAAVVPVVYVFYPETAGRTLEDLYEYFRSNPPLILCRDKEAISSKRPEKYRLREKELLQKKDGVVAQHVKRTRHDKYQVLGGPWIFRT
;
A
#
# COMPACT_ATOMS: atom_id res chain seq x y z
N MET A 1 18.47 1.27 7.34
CA MET A 1 17.28 2.14 7.17
C MET A 1 16.11 1.42 6.47
N VAL A 2 16.35 0.66 5.37
CA VAL A 2 15.31 -0.07 4.61
C VAL A 2 14.53 -1.13 5.41
N VAL A 3 15.22 -1.88 6.28
CA VAL A 3 14.58 -2.95 7.10
C VAL A 3 13.56 -2.39 8.10
N ARG A 4 13.83 -1.21 8.68
CA ARG A 4 12.93 -0.57 9.66
C ARG A 4 11.62 -0.10 9.02
N HIS A 5 11.67 0.37 7.78
CA HIS A 5 10.48 0.89 7.07
C HIS A 5 9.54 -0.24 6.65
N ARG A 6 10.06 -1.41 6.28
CA ARG A 6 9.26 -2.59 5.90
C ARG A 6 8.47 -3.14 7.08
N ASN A 7 9.08 -3.22 8.26
CA ASN A 7 8.40 -3.67 9.48
C ASN A 7 7.27 -2.73 9.91
N GLN A 8 7.43 -1.43 9.68
CA GLN A 8 6.37 -0.46 9.96
C GLN A 8 5.18 -0.61 9.01
N LEU A 9 5.42 -0.74 7.70
CA LEU A 9 4.34 -0.94 6.72
C LEU A 9 3.54 -2.22 7.01
N ALA A 10 4.22 -3.33 7.32
CA ALA A 10 3.58 -4.57 7.70
C ALA A 10 2.73 -4.41 8.99
N TYR A 11 3.24 -3.69 9.97
CA TYR A 11 2.51 -3.40 11.20
C TYR A 11 1.22 -2.60 10.96
N TYR A 12 1.28 -1.53 10.14
CA TYR A 12 0.10 -0.74 9.81
C TYR A 12 -0.91 -1.53 8.96
N ALA A 13 -0.43 -2.35 8.02
CA ALA A 13 -1.29 -3.20 7.20
C ALA A 13 -2.05 -4.22 8.06
N ASN A 14 -1.38 -4.90 8.99
CA ASN A 14 -2.01 -5.87 9.88
C ASN A 14 -3.07 -5.23 10.78
N LYS A 15 -2.82 -4.00 11.27
CA LYS A 15 -3.81 -3.24 12.04
C LYS A 15 -5.05 -2.89 11.22
N GLY A 16 -4.85 -2.42 9.99
CA GLY A 16 -5.95 -2.10 9.08
C GLY A 16 -6.76 -3.35 8.72
N ALA A 17 -6.09 -4.47 8.43
CA ALA A 17 -6.74 -5.73 8.14
C ALA A 17 -7.56 -6.26 9.33
N ALA A 18 -7.01 -6.23 10.54
CA ALA A 18 -7.72 -6.66 11.75
C ALA A 18 -8.96 -5.80 12.02
N LEU A 19 -8.85 -4.47 11.88
CA LEU A 19 -9.98 -3.56 12.05
C LEU A 19 -11.04 -3.78 10.96
N GLY A 20 -10.62 -3.99 9.71
CA GLY A 20 -11.52 -4.27 8.59
C GLY A 20 -12.29 -5.58 8.79
N SER A 21 -11.60 -6.64 9.22
CA SER A 21 -12.26 -7.92 9.55
C SER A 21 -13.23 -7.76 10.72
N ALA A 22 -12.83 -7.07 11.81
CA ALA A 22 -13.71 -6.84 12.95
C ALA A 22 -14.96 -6.04 12.55
N ALA A 23 -14.79 -4.96 11.78
CA ALA A 23 -15.91 -4.17 11.26
C ALA A 23 -16.83 -5.02 10.38
N ASN A 24 -16.28 -5.86 9.51
CA ASN A 24 -17.07 -6.76 8.66
C ASN A 24 -17.95 -7.70 9.50
N TRP A 25 -17.40 -8.33 10.53
CA TRP A 25 -18.16 -9.21 11.43
C TRP A 25 -19.23 -8.46 12.23
N ILE A 26 -18.91 -7.25 12.72
CA ILE A 26 -19.87 -6.40 13.44
C ILE A 26 -21.03 -6.00 12.51
N PHE A 27 -20.75 -5.56 11.28
CA PHE A 27 -21.80 -5.19 10.34
C PHE A 27 -22.66 -6.38 9.95
N ASN A 28 -22.07 -7.57 9.74
CA ASN A 28 -22.84 -8.79 9.51
C ASN A 28 -23.79 -9.09 10.69
N PHE A 29 -23.32 -8.96 11.93
CA PHE A 29 -24.16 -9.14 13.11
C PHE A 29 -25.31 -8.13 13.16
N VAL A 30 -25.01 -6.85 12.94
CA VAL A 30 -26.02 -5.77 12.91
C VAL A 30 -27.08 -6.04 11.84
N VAL A 31 -26.69 -6.52 10.66
CA VAL A 31 -27.63 -6.88 9.58
C VAL A 31 -28.56 -8.01 10.01
N VAL A 32 -28.01 -9.07 10.62
CA VAL A 32 -28.78 -10.24 11.06
C VAL A 32 -29.80 -9.87 12.14
N GLU A 33 -29.46 -8.99 13.07
CA GLU A 33 -30.37 -8.55 14.14
C GLU A 33 -31.44 -7.57 13.65
N ILE A 34 -31.10 -6.63 12.77
CA ILE A 34 -32.06 -5.61 12.28
C ILE A 34 -33.07 -6.20 11.30
N THR A 35 -32.66 -7.17 10.48
CA THR A 35 -33.50 -7.76 9.42
C THR A 35 -34.82 -8.38 9.91
N PRO A 36 -34.86 -9.26 10.93
CA PRO A 36 -36.11 -9.86 11.39
C PRO A 36 -37.08 -8.83 11.98
N ILE A 37 -36.58 -7.88 12.78
CA ILE A 37 -37.40 -6.80 13.37
C ILE A 37 -37.91 -5.86 12.28
N GLY A 38 -37.09 -5.58 11.26
CA GLY A 38 -37.44 -4.72 10.13
C GLY A 38 -38.54 -5.32 9.26
N ILE A 39 -38.44 -6.62 8.93
CA ILE A 39 -39.43 -7.31 8.09
C ILE A 39 -40.77 -7.45 8.84
N GLN A 40 -40.77 -7.73 10.14
CA GLN A 40 -41.99 -7.86 10.94
C GLN A 40 -42.79 -6.55 11.01
N ASN A 41 -42.11 -5.40 11.10
CA ASN A 41 -42.78 -4.11 11.25
C ASN A 41 -43.11 -3.43 9.91
N LEU A 42 -42.22 -3.52 8.91
CA LEU A 42 -42.32 -2.75 7.66
C LEU A 42 -42.61 -3.60 6.42
N GLY A 43 -42.51 -4.93 6.50
CA GLY A 43 -42.71 -5.84 5.38
C GLY A 43 -41.85 -5.48 4.17
N TRP A 44 -42.48 -5.27 3.01
CA TRP A 44 -41.78 -4.95 1.75
C TRP A 44 -41.04 -3.60 1.76
N ARG A 45 -41.44 -2.65 2.61
CA ARG A 45 -40.82 -1.32 2.67
C ARG A 45 -39.42 -1.36 3.26
N PHE A 46 -39.08 -2.41 4.00
CA PHE A 46 -37.75 -2.61 4.56
C PHE A 46 -36.66 -2.70 3.48
N TYR A 47 -36.99 -3.26 2.31
CA TYR A 47 -36.05 -3.34 1.18
C TYR A 47 -35.62 -1.97 0.66
N LEU A 48 -36.48 -0.94 0.76
CA LEU A 48 -36.13 0.43 0.35
C LEU A 48 -35.00 1.01 1.19
N ILE A 49 -34.91 0.64 2.47
CA ILE A 49 -33.84 1.08 3.36
C ILE A 49 -32.49 0.55 2.85
N TRP A 50 -32.43 -0.74 2.48
CA TRP A 50 -31.23 -1.33 1.88
C TRP A 50 -30.85 -0.69 0.56
N THR A 51 -31.83 -0.37 -0.29
CA THR A 51 -31.59 0.33 -1.55
C THR A 51 -30.98 1.72 -1.31
N VAL A 52 -31.54 2.50 -0.38
CA VAL A 52 -31.03 3.85 -0.07
C VAL A 52 -29.65 3.80 0.56
N LEU A 53 -29.40 2.86 1.49
CA LEU A 53 -28.09 2.68 2.09
C LEU A 53 -27.03 2.31 1.05
N ASN A 54 -27.32 1.37 0.15
CA ASN A 54 -26.40 1.02 -0.95
C ASN A 54 -26.19 2.20 -1.90
N ALA A 55 -27.26 2.92 -2.25
CA ALA A 55 -27.18 4.09 -3.12
C ALA A 55 -26.36 5.23 -2.50
N ALA A 56 -26.39 5.39 -1.17
CA ALA A 56 -25.60 6.38 -0.45
C ALA A 56 -24.10 6.01 -0.38
N VAL A 57 -23.75 4.72 -0.40
CA VAL A 57 -22.34 4.27 -0.39
C VAL A 57 -21.65 4.59 -1.72
N VAL A 58 -22.34 4.52 -2.85
CA VAL A 58 -21.77 4.79 -4.19
C VAL A 58 -21.09 6.17 -4.30
N PRO A 59 -21.75 7.30 -3.99
CA PRO A 59 -21.11 8.62 -4.07
C PRO A 59 -20.00 8.80 -3.03
N VAL A 60 -20.12 8.18 -1.85
CA VAL A 60 -19.07 8.22 -0.81
C VAL A 60 -17.81 7.54 -1.32
N VAL A 61 -17.93 6.35 -1.93
CA VAL A 61 -16.77 5.65 -2.51
C VAL A 61 -16.16 6.48 -3.64
N TYR A 62 -16.97 7.07 -4.51
CA TYR A 62 -16.47 7.87 -5.63
C TYR A 62 -15.69 9.13 -5.21
N VAL A 63 -16.07 9.78 -4.11
CA VAL A 63 -15.45 11.03 -3.66
C VAL A 63 -14.27 10.80 -2.72
N PHE A 64 -14.32 9.76 -1.88
CA PHE A 64 -13.38 9.57 -0.77
C PHE A 64 -12.37 8.43 -0.95
N TYR A 65 -12.57 7.51 -1.90
CA TYR A 65 -11.66 6.39 -2.09
C TYR A 65 -10.78 6.56 -3.34
N PRO A 66 -9.44 6.65 -3.19
CA PRO A 66 -8.54 6.64 -4.35
C PRO A 66 -8.55 5.26 -5.02
N GLU A 67 -8.21 5.23 -6.31
CA GLU A 67 -8.00 3.99 -7.05
C GLU A 67 -6.76 3.27 -6.50
N THR A 68 -6.99 2.07 -5.96
CA THR A 68 -5.94 1.26 -5.32
C THR A 68 -5.42 0.15 -6.24
N ALA A 69 -6.07 -0.11 -7.38
CA ALA A 69 -5.62 -1.11 -8.32
C ALA A 69 -4.24 -0.77 -8.91
N GLY A 70 -3.36 -1.77 -8.99
CA GLY A 70 -2.05 -1.62 -9.61
C GLY A 70 -1.03 -0.77 -8.83
N ARG A 71 -1.30 -0.45 -7.55
CA ARG A 71 -0.40 0.30 -6.65
C ARG A 71 0.24 -0.60 -5.61
N THR A 72 1.48 -0.28 -5.24
CA THR A 72 2.16 -0.94 -4.11
C THR A 72 1.78 -0.27 -2.78
N LEU A 73 1.94 -1.00 -1.68
CA LEU A 73 1.69 -0.45 -0.33
C LEU A 73 2.62 0.75 -0.03
N GLU A 74 3.84 0.70 -0.55
CA GLU A 74 4.80 1.81 -0.46
C GLU A 74 4.29 3.08 -1.16
N ASP A 75 3.75 2.95 -2.38
CA ASP A 75 3.24 4.09 -3.16
C ASP A 75 2.02 4.72 -2.46
N LEU A 76 1.14 3.88 -1.92
CA LEU A 76 -0.08 4.32 -1.23
C LEU A 76 0.25 5.03 0.08
N TYR A 77 1.20 4.50 0.85
CA TYR A 77 1.67 5.16 2.07
C TYR A 77 2.31 6.52 1.77
N GLU A 78 3.11 6.61 0.71
CA GLU A 78 3.70 7.87 0.29
C GLU A 78 2.66 8.88 -0.20
N TYR A 79 1.66 8.42 -0.94
CA TYR A 79 0.54 9.25 -1.37
C TYR A 79 -0.19 9.85 -0.15
N PHE A 80 -0.58 9.04 0.83
CA PHE A 80 -1.24 9.56 2.04
C PHE A 80 -0.34 10.45 2.90
N ARG A 81 0.99 10.20 2.90
CA ARG A 81 1.95 11.07 3.58
C ARG A 81 2.06 12.46 2.95
N SER A 82 1.77 12.58 1.65
CA SER A 82 1.83 13.85 0.92
C SER A 82 0.64 14.80 1.20
N ASN A 83 -0.27 14.44 2.12
CA ASN A 83 -1.49 15.19 2.48
C ASN A 83 -2.32 15.60 1.26
N PRO A 84 -2.85 14.61 0.50
CA PRO A 84 -3.71 14.90 -0.63
C PRO A 84 -5.02 15.58 -0.17
N PRO A 85 -5.68 16.35 -1.05
CA PRO A 85 -6.97 16.95 -0.73
C PRO A 85 -8.01 15.86 -0.41
N LEU A 86 -8.89 16.17 0.56
CA LEU A 86 -9.95 15.25 1.01
C LEU A 86 -10.91 14.83 -0.13
N ILE A 87 -11.09 15.70 -1.11
CA ILE A 87 -11.96 15.48 -2.28
C ILE A 87 -11.10 14.95 -3.42
N LEU A 88 -11.19 13.65 -3.69
CA LEU A 88 -10.37 12.97 -4.70
C LEU A 88 -10.77 13.28 -6.14
N CYS A 89 -12.01 13.73 -6.38
CA CYS A 89 -12.53 14.04 -7.71
C CYS A 89 -11.66 15.04 -8.51
N ARG A 90 -10.80 15.82 -7.84
CA ARG A 90 -9.93 16.82 -8.46
C ARG A 90 -8.55 16.27 -8.86
N ASP A 91 -8.14 15.12 -8.31
CA ASP A 91 -6.83 14.52 -8.58
C ASP A 91 -6.95 13.32 -9.55
N LYS A 92 -6.61 13.57 -10.82
CA LYS A 92 -6.69 12.58 -11.89
C LYS A 92 -5.66 11.44 -11.71
N GLU A 93 -4.54 11.71 -11.04
CA GLU A 93 -3.49 10.72 -10.79
C GLU A 93 -3.88 9.70 -9.72
N ALA A 94 -4.75 10.12 -8.78
CA ALA A 94 -5.32 9.28 -7.74
C ALA A 94 -6.49 8.42 -8.23
N ILE A 95 -7.17 8.82 -9.31
CA ILE A 95 -8.28 8.09 -9.94
C ILE A 95 -7.77 7.13 -11.04
N SER A 96 -6.57 7.35 -11.57
CA SER A 96 -6.00 6.51 -12.62
C SER A 96 -5.69 5.10 -12.11
N SER A 97 -6.34 4.11 -12.76
CA SER A 97 -6.05 2.67 -12.61
C SER A 97 -4.62 2.30 -13.02
N LYS A 98 -4.04 3.01 -13.99
CA LYS A 98 -2.64 2.81 -14.35
C LYS A 98 -1.73 3.45 -13.31
N ARG A 99 -0.66 2.73 -12.94
CA ARG A 99 0.41 3.25 -12.09
C ARG A 99 1.07 4.49 -12.78
N PRO A 100 1.08 5.66 -12.14
CA PRO A 100 1.65 6.90 -12.63
C PRO A 100 3.12 6.75 -12.92
N GLU A 101 3.56 7.51 -13.91
CA GLU A 101 4.94 7.41 -14.37
C GLU A 101 5.94 7.83 -13.28
N LYS A 102 5.55 8.77 -12.41
CA LYS A 102 6.36 9.24 -11.28
C LYS A 102 6.94 8.10 -10.42
N TYR A 103 6.13 7.09 -10.12
CA TYR A 103 6.57 5.95 -9.30
C TYR A 103 7.50 5.02 -10.08
N ARG A 104 7.24 4.82 -11.39
CA ARG A 104 8.10 4.02 -12.26
C ARG A 104 9.48 4.66 -12.47
N LEU A 105 9.52 5.98 -12.68
CA LEU A 105 10.77 6.71 -12.89
C LEU A 105 11.65 6.63 -11.64
N ARG A 106 11.06 6.85 -10.46
CA ARG A 106 11.77 6.71 -9.20
C ARG A 106 12.33 5.30 -8.99
N GLU A 107 11.56 4.26 -9.32
CA GLU A 107 12.06 2.89 -9.22
C GLU A 107 13.29 2.67 -10.11
N LYS A 108 13.29 3.18 -11.34
CA LYS A 108 14.46 3.14 -12.24
C LYS A 108 15.66 3.88 -11.65
N GLU A 109 15.47 5.07 -11.08
CA GLU A 109 16.53 5.83 -10.42
C GLU A 109 17.13 5.07 -9.22
N LEU A 110 16.28 4.43 -8.42
CA LEU A 110 16.70 3.61 -7.28
C LEU A 110 17.47 2.36 -7.72
N LEU A 111 17.06 1.73 -8.82
CA LEU A 111 17.76 0.59 -9.41
C LEU A 111 19.13 1.00 -9.93
N GLN A 112 19.22 2.08 -10.71
CA GLN A 112 20.50 2.59 -11.22
C GLN A 112 21.47 2.95 -10.10
N LYS A 113 20.98 3.58 -9.02
CA LYS A 113 21.80 3.90 -7.85
C LYS A 113 22.28 2.64 -7.12
N LYS A 114 21.43 1.63 -6.99
CA LYS A 114 21.82 0.32 -6.44
C LYS A 114 22.89 -0.35 -7.29
N ASP A 115 22.73 -0.39 -8.60
CA ASP A 115 23.68 -1.01 -9.51
C ASP A 115 25.06 -0.32 -9.43
N GLY A 116 25.07 1.01 -9.34
CA GLY A 116 26.30 1.78 -9.11
C GLY A 116 26.97 1.47 -7.78
N VAL A 117 26.19 1.40 -6.68
CA VAL A 117 26.71 1.05 -5.35
C VAL A 117 27.23 -0.39 -5.31
N VAL A 118 26.53 -1.33 -5.95
CA VAL A 118 26.94 -2.73 -6.06
C VAL A 118 28.23 -2.84 -6.87
N ALA A 119 28.33 -2.15 -8.00
CA ALA A 119 29.55 -2.13 -8.81
C ALA A 119 30.74 -1.54 -8.03
N GLN A 120 30.51 -0.47 -7.26
CA GLN A 120 31.53 0.13 -6.40
C GLN A 120 31.94 -0.82 -5.27
N HIS A 121 30.98 -1.50 -4.63
CA HIS A 121 31.24 -2.49 -3.60
C HIS A 121 32.05 -3.67 -4.15
N VAL A 122 31.65 -4.23 -5.30
CA VAL A 122 32.36 -5.33 -5.98
C VAL A 122 33.79 -4.93 -6.35
N LYS A 123 34.01 -3.71 -6.87
CA LYS A 123 35.36 -3.21 -7.16
C LYS A 123 36.21 -3.11 -5.90
N ARG A 124 35.63 -2.62 -4.79
CA ARG A 124 36.33 -2.52 -3.50
C ARG A 124 36.70 -3.90 -2.95
N THR A 125 35.76 -4.85 -2.92
CA THR A 125 36.04 -6.22 -2.48
C THR A 125 37.08 -6.91 -3.34
N ARG A 126 37.08 -6.66 -4.66
CA ARG A 126 38.07 -7.22 -5.58
C ARG A 126 39.46 -6.60 -5.35
N HIS A 127 39.54 -5.30 -5.12
CA HIS A 127 40.79 -4.61 -4.77
C HIS A 127 41.37 -5.11 -3.43
N ASP A 128 40.51 -5.25 -2.41
CA ASP A 128 40.91 -5.75 -1.10
C ASP A 128 41.47 -7.19 -1.20
N LYS A 129 40.89 -8.06 -2.05
CA LYS A 129 41.44 -9.40 -2.32
C LYS A 129 42.86 -9.37 -2.89
N TYR A 130 43.16 -8.48 -3.84
CA TYR A 130 44.51 -8.39 -4.42
C TYR A 130 45.52 -7.83 -3.42
N GLN A 131 45.09 -6.94 -2.51
CA GLN A 131 45.96 -6.36 -1.50
C GLN A 131 46.33 -7.35 -0.38
N VAL A 132 45.44 -8.28 -0.02
CA VAL A 132 45.76 -9.38 0.92
C VAL A 132 46.55 -10.52 0.25
N LEU A 133 46.35 -10.78 -1.04
CA LEU A 133 47.11 -11.78 -1.80
C LEU A 133 48.49 -11.27 -2.28
N GLY A 134 48.74 -9.96 -2.25
CA GLY A 134 50.00 -9.33 -2.66
C GLY A 134 50.99 -9.06 -1.53
N GLY A 135 50.75 -9.58 -0.32
CA GLY A 135 51.68 -9.44 0.81
C GLY A 135 53.00 -10.21 0.58
N PRO A 136 54.12 -9.82 1.22
CA PRO A 136 55.47 -10.38 0.98
C PRO A 136 55.67 -11.89 1.28
N TRP A 137 54.61 -12.60 1.64
CA TRP A 137 54.66 -13.95 2.21
C TRP A 137 54.49 -15.07 1.16
N ILE A 138 54.21 -14.76 -0.10
CA ILE A 138 53.95 -15.75 -1.16
C ILE A 138 55.22 -16.23 -1.91
N PHE A 139 56.41 -15.71 -1.59
CA PHE A 139 57.70 -16.14 -2.20
C PHE A 139 58.80 -16.44 -1.17
N ARG A 140 58.50 -17.21 -0.12
CA ARG A 140 59.54 -17.70 0.81
C ARG A 140 59.47 -19.23 0.93
N THR A 141 59.99 -19.90 -0.09
CA THR A 141 60.44 -21.31 -0.09
C THR A 141 61.89 -21.32 -0.50
#